data_AF-A0A0D0DHN1-F1
#
_entry.id   AF-A0A0D0DHN1-F1
#
_cell.length_a   1.000
_cell.length_b   1.000
_cell.length_c   1.000
_cell.angle_alpha   90.00
_cell.angle_beta   90.00
_cell.angle_gamma   90.00
#
_symmetry.space_group_name_H-M   'P 1'
#
loop_
_entity.id
_entity.type
_entity.pdbx_description
1 polymer ?
#
loop_
_entity_poly.entity_id
_entity_poly.type
_entity_poly.pdbx_seq_one_letter_code
_entity_poly.pdbx_strand_id
1 'polypeptide(L)'
;MENPHHSIQPDFTSDTHAEACLQLADRGIVEDLITPTLQALWTLSNDQAKQHWDARLEQEAQEAHEAQRAAAEEEKLRQRALEEEQDLTKQEEQKKNKIKFIPVPDISVPTESIVIPSSYTLTKLHKAEYCELYYFTNRGLADAETTTPSFDDKALVLTKSDNGIHSFVSLSSVKAKSSLIKDEDLTWEEFGQAKFRMINTMCESEWPDEHIQMHIDFWLSIETHEWRHDTSLYNRSSLLTYEAHVRELWHRMLGTPKVFSLAKFNNNLLKKIRDELVHKASTAQIAAMQQVCFFHYPVLSLTFHVSHLSFSLFSILSPSLPSIQHHAQTRIIPFGSFSKRGHLNFHLA
;
A
#
# COMPACT_ATOMS: atom_id res chain seq x y z
N MET A 1 54.74 -46.28 33.40
CA MET A 1 56.21 -46.49 33.45
C MET A 1 56.76 -45.63 34.56
N GLU A 2 57.69 -46.16 35.34
CA GLU A 2 58.33 -45.44 36.45
C GLU A 2 59.30 -44.39 35.88
N ASN A 3 59.40 -43.22 36.51
CA ASN A 3 60.26 -42.13 36.05
C ASN A 3 61.73 -42.49 36.33
N PRO A 4 62.61 -42.66 35.31
CA PRO A 4 64.01 -43.02 35.50
C PRO A 4 64.82 -41.95 36.23
N HIS A 5 64.32 -40.72 36.34
CA HIS A 5 64.90 -39.68 37.19
C HIS A 5 64.79 -40.00 38.69
N HIS A 6 63.88 -40.89 39.09
CA HIS A 6 63.70 -41.31 40.48
C HIS A 6 64.40 -42.64 40.80
N SER A 7 65.09 -43.25 39.82
CA SER A 7 65.78 -44.51 40.02
C SER A 7 67.08 -44.32 40.82
N ILE A 8 67.21 -45.05 41.92
CA ILE A 8 68.40 -45.06 42.78
C ILE A 8 69.34 -46.17 42.30
N GLN A 9 70.64 -45.88 42.27
CA GLN A 9 71.66 -46.85 41.92
C GLN A 9 71.66 -48.03 42.90
N PRO A 10 71.56 -49.28 42.42
CA PRO A 10 71.66 -50.45 43.27
C PRO A 10 73.03 -50.53 43.96
N ASP A 11 73.04 -50.96 45.22
CA ASP A 11 74.28 -51.28 45.92
C ASP A 11 74.80 -52.65 45.48
N PHE A 12 75.68 -52.64 44.47
CA PHE A 12 76.31 -53.84 43.92
C PHE A 12 77.34 -54.50 44.87
N THR A 13 77.56 -53.95 46.07
CA THR A 13 78.37 -54.57 47.13
C THR A 13 77.55 -55.36 48.14
N SER A 14 76.21 -55.29 48.05
CA SER A 14 75.30 -56.05 48.89
C SER A 14 75.28 -57.55 48.54
N ASP A 15 75.01 -58.39 49.55
CA ASP A 15 74.91 -59.85 49.41
C ASP A 15 73.92 -60.30 48.32
N THR A 16 72.90 -59.48 48.03
CA THR A 16 71.92 -59.71 46.96
C THR A 16 72.51 -59.77 45.55
N HIS A 17 73.70 -59.21 45.31
CA HIS A 17 74.37 -59.23 44.01
C HIS A 17 75.62 -60.12 43.98
N ALA A 18 75.96 -60.78 45.09
CA ALA A 18 77.17 -61.59 45.23
C ALA A 18 77.27 -62.72 44.18
N GLU A 19 76.15 -63.39 43.88
CA GLU A 19 76.09 -64.46 42.87
C GLU A 19 76.34 -63.95 41.44
N ALA A 20 75.84 -62.76 41.10
CA ALA A 20 76.08 -62.14 39.80
C ALA A 20 77.52 -61.65 39.65
N CYS A 21 78.12 -61.13 40.74
CA CYS A 21 79.54 -60.74 40.77
C CYS A 21 80.46 -61.96 40.59
N LEU A 22 80.17 -63.10 41.25
CA LEU A 22 80.91 -64.36 41.07
C LEU A 22 80.86 -64.88 39.63
N GLN A 23 79.69 -64.87 38.99
CA GLN A 23 79.56 -65.31 37.59
C GLN A 23 80.33 -64.42 36.61
N LEU A 24 80.56 -63.14 36.94
CA LEU A 24 81.37 -62.23 36.14
C LEU A 24 82.88 -62.44 36.36
N ALA A 25 83.28 -62.77 37.59
CA ALA A 25 84.65 -63.18 37.92
C ALA A 25 85.05 -64.48 37.18
N ASP A 26 84.17 -65.49 37.17
CA ASP A 26 84.36 -66.76 36.46
C ASP A 26 84.46 -66.59 34.93
N ARG A 27 83.93 -65.48 34.40
CA ARG A 27 84.03 -65.11 32.97
C ARG A 27 85.29 -64.28 32.65
N GLY A 28 86.20 -64.13 33.60
CA GLY A 28 87.51 -63.52 33.42
C GLY A 28 87.55 -62.01 33.62
N ILE A 29 86.54 -61.41 34.24
CA ILE A 29 86.58 -60.00 34.66
C ILE A 29 87.36 -59.90 35.97
N VAL A 30 88.34 -58.99 36.04
CA VAL A 30 89.14 -58.74 37.25
C VAL A 30 88.22 -58.31 38.40
N GLU A 31 88.33 -58.98 39.55
CA GLU A 31 87.42 -58.84 40.70
C GLU A 31 87.28 -57.39 41.18
N ASP A 32 88.39 -56.64 41.22
CA ASP A 32 88.44 -55.21 41.56
C ASP A 32 87.69 -54.29 40.57
N LEU A 33 87.37 -54.78 39.37
CA LEU A 33 86.70 -54.03 38.30
C LEU A 33 85.22 -54.40 38.14
N ILE A 34 84.71 -55.44 38.80
CA ILE A 34 83.34 -55.93 38.62
C ILE A 34 82.31 -54.89 39.10
N THR A 35 82.44 -54.40 40.33
CA THR A 35 81.55 -53.36 40.88
C THR A 35 81.61 -52.06 40.07
N PRO A 36 82.79 -51.48 39.75
CA PRO A 36 82.87 -50.30 38.87
C PRO A 36 82.22 -50.51 37.50
N THR A 37 82.36 -51.70 36.90
CA THR A 37 81.78 -52.02 35.59
C THR A 37 80.25 -52.09 35.66
N LEU A 38 79.69 -52.74 36.70
CA LEU A 38 78.24 -52.81 36.91
C LEU A 38 77.63 -51.43 37.20
N GLN A 39 78.33 -50.61 37.98
CA GLN A 39 77.94 -49.22 38.25
C GLN A 39 77.92 -48.40 36.96
N ALA A 40 78.97 -48.48 36.13
CA ALA A 40 79.05 -47.76 34.86
C ALA A 40 77.96 -48.20 33.86
N LEU A 41 77.68 -49.51 33.76
CA LEU A 41 76.61 -50.04 32.91
C LEU A 41 75.23 -49.58 33.38
N TRP A 42 74.99 -49.56 34.70
CA TRP A 42 73.74 -49.06 35.25
C TRP A 42 73.57 -47.56 34.96
N THR A 43 74.61 -46.74 35.16
CA THR A 43 74.58 -45.31 34.83
C THR A 43 74.27 -45.09 33.36
N LEU A 44 74.96 -45.79 32.46
CA LEU A 44 74.72 -45.68 31.01
C LEU A 44 73.27 -46.05 30.64
N SER A 45 72.76 -47.16 31.19
CA SER A 45 71.38 -47.61 30.95
C SER A 45 70.34 -46.64 31.51
N ASN A 46 70.57 -46.13 32.73
CA ASN A 46 69.69 -45.15 33.36
C ASN A 46 69.70 -43.81 32.62
N ASP A 47 70.86 -43.35 32.16
CA ASP A 47 70.98 -42.12 31.37
C ASP A 47 70.29 -42.26 30.02
N GLN A 48 70.41 -43.42 29.36
CA GLN A 48 69.65 -43.72 28.15
C GLN A 48 68.14 -43.75 28.42
N ALA A 49 67.70 -44.33 29.54
CA ALA A 49 66.30 -44.34 29.95
C ALA A 49 65.76 -42.92 30.23
N LYS A 50 66.55 -42.06 30.87
CA LYS A 50 66.23 -40.64 31.08
C LYS A 50 66.11 -39.89 29.76
N GLN A 51 67.03 -40.08 28.82
CA GLN A 51 66.94 -39.46 27.49
C GLN A 51 65.68 -39.88 26.73
N HIS A 52 65.33 -41.17 26.74
CA HIS A 52 64.07 -41.64 26.15
C HIS A 52 62.83 -41.11 26.88
N TRP A 53 62.91 -40.94 28.20
CA TRP A 53 61.83 -40.33 28.98
C TRP A 53 61.63 -38.85 28.63
N ASP A 54 62.71 -38.07 28.61
CA ASP A 54 62.69 -36.65 28.30
C ASP A 54 62.24 -36.41 26.85
N ALA A 55 62.71 -37.23 25.90
CA ALA A 55 62.26 -37.17 24.52
C ALA A 55 60.75 -37.45 24.36
N ARG A 56 60.18 -38.35 25.18
CA ARG A 56 58.73 -38.60 25.18
C ARG A 56 57.94 -37.45 25.77
N LEU A 57 58.42 -36.86 26.86
CA LEU A 57 57.79 -35.68 27.47
C LEU A 57 57.77 -34.49 26.49
N GLU A 58 58.89 -34.27 25.79
CA GLU A 58 58.96 -33.20 24.77
C GLU A 58 58.00 -33.47 23.60
N GLN A 59 57.92 -34.72 23.14
CA GLN A 59 56.97 -35.11 22.10
C GLN A 59 55.52 -34.90 22.55
N GLU A 60 55.16 -35.34 23.76
CA GLU A 60 53.81 -35.16 24.31
C GLU A 60 53.47 -33.67 24.48
N ALA A 61 54.42 -32.84 24.91
CA ALA A 61 54.25 -31.39 25.00
C ALA A 61 54.03 -30.75 23.63
N GLN A 62 54.79 -31.17 22.61
CA GLN A 62 54.63 -30.69 21.24
C GLN A 62 53.28 -31.11 20.64
N GLU A 63 52.87 -32.36 20.83
CA GLU A 63 51.57 -32.87 20.39
C GLU A 63 50.42 -32.12 21.09
N ALA A 64 50.54 -31.86 22.40
CA ALA A 64 49.55 -31.10 23.16
C ALA A 64 49.43 -29.65 22.64
N HIS A 65 50.56 -29.00 22.34
CA HIS A 65 50.57 -27.65 21.79
C HIS A 65 50.01 -27.60 20.36
N GLU A 66 50.30 -28.61 19.53
CA GLU A 66 49.71 -28.75 18.19
C GLU A 66 48.20 -29.02 18.25
N ALA A 67 47.75 -29.91 19.13
CA ALA A 67 46.34 -30.17 19.37
C ALA A 67 45.61 -28.90 19.84
N GLN A 68 46.23 -28.11 20.72
CA GLN A 68 45.66 -26.85 21.19
C GLN A 68 45.54 -25.82 20.06
N ARG A 69 46.54 -25.72 19.18
CA ARG A 69 46.49 -24.85 18.01
C ARG A 69 45.40 -25.30 17.02
N ALA A 70 45.32 -26.59 16.72
CA ALA A 70 44.30 -27.15 15.84
C ALA A 70 42.88 -26.91 16.39
N ALA A 71 42.67 -27.13 17.70
CA ALA A 71 41.38 -26.86 18.35
C ALA A 71 41.00 -25.37 18.29
N ALA A 72 41.96 -24.46 18.48
CA ALA A 72 41.72 -23.03 18.38
C ALA A 72 41.39 -22.58 16.95
N GLU A 73 42.01 -23.20 15.93
CA GLU A 73 41.67 -22.94 14.52
C GLU A 73 40.29 -23.48 14.15
N GLU A 74 39.94 -24.68 14.60
CA GLU A 74 38.62 -25.27 14.37
C GLU A 74 37.50 -24.42 15.00
N GLU A 75 37.71 -23.92 16.22
CA GLU A 75 36.75 -23.04 16.89
C GLU A 75 36.57 -21.72 16.12
N LYS A 76 37.66 -21.12 15.61
CA LYS A 76 37.57 -19.92 14.76
C LYS A 76 36.81 -20.19 13.46
N LEU A 77 37.00 -21.36 12.85
CA LEU A 77 36.26 -21.75 11.64
C LEU A 77 34.77 -21.94 11.95
N ARG A 78 34.42 -22.56 13.09
CA ARG A 78 33.03 -22.69 13.55
C ARG A 78 32.38 -21.34 13.80
N GLN A 79 33.09 -20.41 14.44
CA GLN A 79 32.60 -19.06 14.68
C GLN A 79 32.32 -18.32 13.37
N ARG A 80 33.26 -18.38 12.41
CA ARG A 80 33.06 -17.76 11.09
C ARG A 80 31.87 -18.39 10.34
N ALA A 81 31.76 -19.72 10.35
CA ALA A 81 30.63 -20.40 9.72
C ALA A 81 29.29 -19.99 10.34
N LEU A 82 29.23 -19.83 11.67
CA LEU A 82 28.03 -19.36 12.35
C LEU A 82 27.69 -17.90 12.00
N GLU A 83 28.69 -17.02 11.91
CA GLU A 83 28.50 -15.63 11.47
C GLU A 83 27.98 -15.57 10.02
N GLU A 84 28.58 -16.36 9.12
CA GLU A 84 28.14 -16.46 7.72
C GLU A 84 26.70 -16.99 7.60
N GLU A 85 26.34 -18.01 8.39
CA GLU A 85 24.97 -18.55 8.44
C GLU A 85 23.96 -17.51 8.96
N GLN A 86 24.33 -16.76 10.00
CA GLN A 86 23.50 -15.68 10.54
C GLN A 86 23.31 -14.56 9.51
N ASP A 87 24.37 -14.16 8.82
CA ASP A 87 24.30 -13.11 7.81
C ASP A 87 23.51 -13.55 6.58
N LEU A 88 23.65 -14.81 6.16
CA LEU A 88 22.82 -15.39 5.11
C LEU A 88 21.34 -15.37 5.52
N THR A 89 21.04 -15.74 6.77
CA THR A 89 19.68 -15.72 7.33
C THR A 89 19.10 -14.30 7.37
N LYS A 90 19.89 -13.30 7.80
CA LYS A 90 19.49 -11.89 7.79
C LYS A 90 19.22 -11.41 6.36
N GLN A 91 20.08 -11.75 5.40
CA GLN A 91 19.88 -11.38 4.00
C GLN A 91 18.64 -12.05 3.39
N GLU A 92 18.37 -13.32 3.72
CA GLU A 92 17.13 -13.98 3.31
C GLU A 92 15.90 -13.32 3.94
N GLU A 93 15.94 -12.97 5.23
CA GLU A 93 14.87 -12.21 5.88
C GLU A 93 14.63 -10.88 5.19
N GLN A 94 15.69 -10.14 4.85
CA GLN A 94 15.61 -8.88 4.13
C GLN A 94 15.00 -9.04 2.74
N LYS A 95 15.35 -10.12 2.02
CA LYS A 95 14.77 -10.44 0.70
C LYS A 95 13.30 -10.83 0.79
N LYS A 96 12.91 -11.62 1.81
CA LYS A 96 11.52 -12.07 2.02
C LYS A 96 10.62 -10.94 2.55
N ASN A 97 11.13 -10.12 3.46
CA ASN A 97 10.37 -9.09 4.17
C ASN A 97 10.81 -7.67 3.79
N LYS A 98 10.90 -7.37 2.48
CA LYS A 98 11.39 -6.08 1.98
C LYS A 98 10.79 -4.88 2.72
N ILE A 99 9.47 -4.90 2.93
CA ILE A 99 8.71 -3.82 3.60
C ILE A 99 9.22 -3.55 5.02
N LYS A 100 9.55 -4.59 5.81
CA LYS A 100 10.05 -4.47 7.19
C LYS A 100 11.39 -3.73 7.27
N PHE A 101 12.16 -3.77 6.19
CA PHE A 101 13.52 -3.22 6.11
C PHE A 101 13.62 -1.99 5.21
N ILE A 102 12.50 -1.44 4.72
CA ILE A 102 12.51 -0.14 4.03
C ILE A 102 12.92 0.93 5.05
N PRO A 103 13.97 1.74 4.78
CA PRO A 103 14.35 2.84 5.66
C PRO A 103 13.15 3.77 5.87
N VAL A 104 12.74 3.91 7.13
CA VAL A 104 11.68 4.85 7.50
C VAL A 104 12.31 6.24 7.58
N PRO A 105 11.85 7.23 6.79
CA PRO A 105 12.38 8.58 6.88
C PRO A 105 12.10 9.17 8.27
N ASP A 106 13.06 9.94 8.79
CA ASP A 106 12.92 10.64 10.08
C ASP A 106 12.04 11.89 9.90
N ILE A 107 10.74 11.65 9.76
CA ILE A 107 9.70 12.68 9.64
C ILE A 107 8.82 12.67 10.88
N SER A 108 8.51 13.85 11.41
CA SER A 108 7.59 13.98 12.53
C SER A 108 6.22 13.42 12.17
N VAL A 109 5.56 12.76 13.13
CA VAL A 109 4.18 12.28 12.98
C VAL A 109 3.31 13.46 12.49
N PRO A 110 2.58 13.30 11.37
CA PRO A 110 1.69 14.35 10.89
C PRO A 110 0.68 14.74 11.98
N THR A 111 0.49 16.05 12.17
CA THR A 111 -0.51 16.58 13.13
C THR A 111 -1.93 16.31 12.65
N GLU A 112 -2.12 16.16 11.34
CA GLU A 112 -3.39 15.80 10.71
C GLU A 112 -3.43 14.29 10.46
N SER A 113 -4.62 13.68 10.60
CA SER A 113 -4.80 12.27 10.30
C SER A 113 -4.52 11.99 8.82
N ILE A 114 -3.64 11.02 8.55
CA ILE A 114 -3.39 10.54 7.18
C ILE A 114 -4.63 9.79 6.73
N VAL A 115 -5.44 10.40 5.88
CA VAL A 115 -6.64 9.77 5.34
C VAL A 115 -6.25 8.99 4.07
N ILE A 116 -6.16 7.67 4.21
CA ILE A 116 -5.77 6.77 3.11
C ILE A 116 -7.03 6.26 2.40
N PRO A 117 -7.17 6.41 1.07
CA PRO A 117 -8.25 5.78 0.32
C PRO A 117 -8.31 4.27 0.52
N SER A 118 -9.47 3.67 0.30
CA SER A 118 -9.64 2.21 0.44
C SER A 118 -8.67 1.42 -0.46
N SER A 119 -8.28 0.21 -0.05
CA SER A 119 -7.47 -0.72 -0.87
C SER A 119 -8.06 -0.95 -2.26
N TYR A 120 -9.39 -1.04 -2.34
CA TYR A 120 -10.15 -1.16 -3.58
C TYR A 120 -9.94 0.04 -4.51
N THR A 121 -10.05 1.25 -3.98
CA THR A 121 -9.85 2.52 -4.71
C THR A 121 -8.42 2.61 -5.24
N LEU A 122 -7.43 2.32 -4.40
CA LEU A 122 -6.02 2.30 -4.80
C LEU A 122 -5.76 1.26 -5.90
N THR A 123 -6.36 0.07 -5.80
CA THR A 123 -6.21 -0.99 -6.81
C THR A 123 -6.78 -0.57 -8.16
N LYS A 124 -7.95 0.07 -8.19
CA LYS A 124 -8.53 0.62 -9.42
C LYS A 124 -7.63 1.68 -10.04
N LEU A 125 -7.15 2.62 -9.22
CA LEU A 125 -6.31 3.72 -9.68
C LEU A 125 -4.98 3.21 -10.24
N HIS A 126 -4.35 2.24 -9.59
CA HIS A 126 -3.10 1.62 -10.06
C HIS A 126 -3.27 0.90 -11.41
N LYS A 127 -4.48 0.46 -11.75
CA LYS A 127 -4.82 -0.15 -13.04
C LYS A 127 -5.32 0.85 -14.08
N ALA A 128 -5.33 2.15 -13.75
CA ALA A 128 -5.97 3.20 -14.53
C ALA A 128 -7.45 2.94 -14.87
N GLU A 129 -8.14 2.14 -14.04
CA GLU A 129 -9.57 1.89 -14.17
C GLU A 129 -10.39 3.08 -13.68
N TYR A 130 -11.61 3.20 -14.18
CA TYR A 130 -12.54 4.23 -13.71
C TYR A 130 -12.84 4.04 -12.21
N CYS A 131 -12.52 5.07 -11.44
CA CYS A 131 -12.79 5.14 -10.02
C CYS A 131 -13.61 6.40 -9.71
N GLU A 132 -14.76 6.22 -9.08
CA GLU A 132 -15.70 7.26 -8.71
C GLU A 132 -15.07 8.27 -7.74
N LEU A 133 -15.35 9.56 -7.95
CA LEU A 133 -14.78 10.64 -7.13
C LEU A 133 -15.27 10.58 -5.68
N TYR A 134 -16.45 9.99 -5.45
CA TYR A 134 -17.00 9.79 -4.11
C TYR A 134 -16.01 9.16 -3.12
N TYR A 135 -15.19 8.19 -3.56
CA TYR A 135 -14.20 7.52 -2.69
C TYR A 135 -13.11 8.45 -2.16
N PHE A 136 -12.92 9.63 -2.77
CA PHE A 136 -11.95 10.63 -2.36
C PHE A 136 -12.58 11.77 -1.54
N THR A 137 -13.90 11.77 -1.35
CA THR A 137 -14.61 12.75 -0.50
C THR A 137 -14.41 12.43 0.99
N ASN A 138 -14.58 13.41 1.88
CA ASN A 138 -14.55 13.15 3.33
C ASN A 138 -15.54 12.06 3.75
N ARG A 139 -16.73 12.06 3.13
CA ARG A 139 -17.77 11.06 3.38
C ARG A 139 -17.36 9.68 2.91
N GLY A 140 -16.87 9.55 1.67
CA GLY A 140 -16.39 8.27 1.14
C GLY A 140 -15.21 7.68 1.92
N LEU A 141 -14.32 8.54 2.44
CA LEU A 141 -13.19 8.11 3.27
C LEU A 141 -13.66 7.65 4.66
N ALA A 142 -14.61 8.33 5.29
CA ALA A 142 -15.21 7.87 6.55
C ALA A 142 -15.97 6.56 6.38
N ASP A 143 -16.70 6.38 5.26
CA ASP A 143 -17.37 5.14 4.92
C ASP A 143 -16.37 3.99 4.71
N ALA A 144 -15.20 4.27 4.12
CA ALA A 144 -14.12 3.31 3.98
C ALA A 144 -13.47 2.93 5.31
N GLU A 145 -13.27 3.90 6.22
CA GLU A 145 -12.67 3.66 7.55
C GLU A 145 -13.59 2.83 8.46
N THR A 146 -14.89 3.13 8.46
CA THR A 146 -15.90 2.38 9.22
C THR A 146 -16.12 0.97 8.67
N THR A 147 -15.86 0.76 7.38
CA THR A 147 -15.79 -0.55 6.76
C THR A 147 -14.46 -1.20 7.13
N THR A 148 -14.39 -1.73 8.35
CA THR A 148 -13.22 -2.45 8.90
C THR A 148 -12.54 -3.28 7.82
N PRO A 149 -11.21 -3.15 7.62
CA PRO A 149 -10.46 -4.05 6.76
C PRO A 149 -10.48 -5.41 7.44
N SER A 150 -11.55 -6.17 7.19
CA SER A 150 -11.55 -7.58 7.47
C SER A 150 -10.32 -8.14 6.78
N PHE A 151 -9.56 -8.98 7.48
CA PHE A 151 -8.47 -9.79 6.90
C PHE A 151 -8.91 -10.56 5.64
N ASP A 152 -10.21 -10.63 5.40
CA ASP A 152 -10.84 -11.24 4.24
C ASP A 152 -11.29 -10.20 3.19
N ASP A 153 -10.42 -9.25 2.81
CA ASP A 153 -10.58 -8.44 1.58
C ASP A 153 -10.54 -9.33 0.30
N LYS A 154 -10.20 -10.60 0.47
CA LYS A 154 -10.31 -11.69 -0.50
C LYS A 154 -11.60 -12.50 -0.40
N ALA A 155 -12.48 -12.20 0.56
CA ALA A 155 -13.78 -12.87 0.69
C ALA A 155 -14.57 -12.68 -0.60
N LEU A 156 -14.99 -13.78 -1.22
CA LEU A 156 -15.86 -13.71 -2.39
C LEU A 156 -17.32 -13.83 -1.94
N VAL A 157 -18.11 -12.81 -2.25
CA VAL A 157 -19.56 -12.83 -2.09
C VAL A 157 -20.18 -13.25 -3.41
N LEU A 158 -21.08 -14.23 -3.34
CA LEU A 158 -21.92 -14.60 -4.48
C LEU A 158 -23.01 -13.53 -4.65
N THR A 159 -22.92 -12.76 -5.73
CA THR A 159 -23.93 -11.75 -6.09
C THR A 159 -24.70 -12.19 -7.33
N LYS A 160 -25.97 -11.81 -7.41
CA LYS A 160 -26.85 -12.09 -8.56
C LYS A 160 -27.03 -10.79 -9.35
N SER A 161 -26.67 -10.79 -10.62
CA SER A 161 -26.94 -9.66 -11.53
C SER A 161 -28.39 -9.67 -12.02
N ASP A 162 -28.84 -8.54 -12.57
CA ASP A 162 -30.23 -8.32 -13.01
C ASP A 162 -30.70 -9.31 -14.09
N ASN A 163 -29.76 -9.86 -14.85
CA ASN A 163 -30.00 -10.93 -15.84
C ASN A 163 -30.11 -12.34 -15.23
N GLY A 164 -30.06 -12.46 -13.90
CA GLY A 164 -30.16 -13.73 -13.18
C GLY A 164 -28.86 -14.52 -13.06
N ILE A 165 -27.75 -14.03 -13.62
CA ILE A 165 -26.44 -14.70 -13.54
C ILE A 165 -25.82 -14.48 -12.16
N HIS A 166 -25.24 -15.53 -11.59
CA HIS A 166 -24.50 -15.46 -10.33
C HIS A 166 -23.02 -15.25 -10.61
N SER A 167 -22.40 -14.28 -9.93
CA SER A 167 -20.96 -14.01 -10.02
C SER A 167 -20.34 -13.85 -8.64
N PHE A 168 -19.13 -14.37 -8.47
CA PHE A 168 -18.32 -14.13 -7.29
C PHE A 168 -17.60 -12.80 -7.43
N VAL A 169 -17.85 -11.88 -6.52
CA VAL A 169 -17.20 -10.57 -6.44
C VAL A 169 -16.58 -10.41 -5.06
N SER A 170 -15.48 -9.67 -4.95
CA SER A 170 -14.93 -9.40 -3.62
C SER A 170 -15.94 -8.67 -2.74
N LEU A 171 -16.00 -9.04 -1.46
CA LEU A 171 -16.81 -8.40 -0.43
C LEU A 171 -16.56 -6.90 -0.38
N SER A 172 -15.32 -6.43 -0.58
CA SER A 172 -15.02 -5.00 -0.65
C SER A 172 -15.69 -4.32 -1.82
N SER A 173 -15.74 -4.95 -3.00
CA SER A 173 -16.47 -4.40 -4.15
C SER A 173 -17.97 -4.31 -3.92
N VAL A 174 -18.56 -5.20 -3.11
CA VAL A 174 -20.00 -5.16 -2.79
C VAL A 174 -20.30 -4.04 -1.81
N LYS A 175 -19.52 -3.94 -0.72
CA LYS A 175 -19.68 -2.86 0.27
C LYS A 175 -19.44 -1.48 -0.34
N ALA A 176 -18.43 -1.37 -1.21
CA ALA A 176 -18.12 -0.13 -1.91
C ALA A 176 -19.26 0.34 -2.84
N LYS A 177 -20.21 -0.52 -3.21
CA LYS A 177 -21.34 -0.20 -4.12
C LYS A 177 -22.64 0.16 -3.40
N SER A 178 -22.84 -0.23 -2.14
CA SER A 178 -24.14 -0.07 -1.47
C SER A 178 -24.49 1.36 -1.03
N SER A 179 -23.53 2.29 -1.03
CA SER A 179 -23.73 3.72 -0.70
C SER A 179 -23.09 4.66 -1.74
N LEU A 180 -22.77 4.14 -2.93
CA LEU A 180 -21.97 4.87 -3.93
C LEU A 180 -22.77 6.02 -4.55
N ILE A 181 -22.34 7.25 -4.25
CA ILE A 181 -22.83 8.46 -4.91
C ILE A 181 -22.07 8.60 -6.23
N LYS A 182 -22.80 8.82 -7.32
CA LYS A 182 -22.18 9.05 -8.63
C LYS A 182 -21.55 10.44 -8.67
N ASP A 183 -20.52 10.60 -9.49
CA ASP A 183 -19.84 11.87 -9.73
C ASP A 183 -20.80 13.02 -10.08
N GLU A 184 -21.79 12.74 -10.94
CA GLU A 184 -22.81 13.71 -11.37
C GLU A 184 -23.74 14.19 -10.23
N ASP A 185 -23.82 13.41 -9.15
CA ASP A 185 -24.65 13.67 -7.97
C ASP A 185 -23.83 14.24 -6.79
N LEU A 186 -22.52 14.46 -6.97
CA LEU A 186 -21.68 15.07 -5.94
C LEU A 186 -22.05 16.54 -5.72
N THR A 187 -21.87 17.02 -4.49
CA THR A 187 -21.90 18.46 -4.25
C THR A 187 -20.62 19.11 -4.78
N TRP A 188 -20.68 20.42 -5.08
CA TRP A 188 -19.49 21.17 -5.51
C TRP A 188 -18.35 21.18 -4.50
N GLU A 189 -18.68 21.11 -3.20
CA GLU A 189 -17.69 21.02 -2.13
C GLU A 189 -17.01 19.64 -2.13
N GLU A 190 -17.79 18.57 -2.27
CA GLU A 190 -17.28 17.21 -2.38
C GLU A 190 -16.42 17.01 -3.64
N PHE A 191 -16.87 17.52 -4.79
CA PHE A 191 -16.07 17.55 -6.01
C PHE A 191 -14.74 18.28 -5.78
N GLY A 192 -14.80 19.44 -5.10
CA GLY A 192 -13.63 20.21 -4.70
C GLY A 192 -12.63 19.39 -3.87
N GLN A 193 -13.11 18.67 -2.87
CA GLN A 193 -12.27 17.80 -2.03
C GLN A 193 -11.70 16.61 -2.80
N ALA A 194 -12.57 15.92 -3.56
CA ALA A 194 -12.25 14.65 -4.21
C ALA A 194 -11.17 14.79 -5.28
N LYS A 195 -11.25 15.83 -6.13
CA LYS A 195 -10.31 16.00 -7.25
C LYS A 195 -8.86 16.18 -6.78
N PHE A 196 -8.62 16.99 -5.75
CA PHE A 196 -7.26 17.21 -5.24
C PHE A 196 -6.66 15.93 -4.66
N ARG A 197 -7.47 15.19 -3.89
CA ARG A 197 -7.04 13.90 -3.35
C ARG A 197 -6.79 12.88 -4.45
N MET A 198 -7.67 12.80 -5.45
CA MET A 198 -7.46 11.91 -6.59
C MET A 198 -6.18 12.25 -7.37
N ILE A 199 -5.87 13.54 -7.62
CA ILE A 199 -4.58 13.93 -8.21
C ILE A 199 -3.40 13.44 -7.36
N ASN A 200 -3.41 13.69 -6.05
CA ASN A 200 -2.33 13.25 -5.17
C ASN A 200 -2.16 11.72 -5.22
N THR A 201 -3.26 10.97 -5.17
CA THR A 201 -3.21 9.50 -5.27
C THR A 201 -2.74 9.03 -6.65
N MET A 202 -3.03 9.76 -7.74
CA MET A 202 -2.48 9.47 -9.06
C MET A 202 -0.95 9.66 -9.09
N CYS A 203 -0.44 10.73 -8.46
CA CYS A 203 1.00 10.95 -8.30
C CYS A 203 1.67 9.81 -7.51
N GLU A 204 1.07 9.42 -6.38
CA GLU A 204 1.55 8.31 -5.55
C GLU A 204 1.46 6.95 -6.26
N SER A 205 0.55 6.80 -7.23
CA SER A 205 0.38 5.59 -8.03
C SER A 205 1.20 5.62 -9.33
N GLU A 206 2.18 6.52 -9.44
CA GLU A 206 3.11 6.63 -10.57
C GLU A 206 2.41 6.76 -11.94
N TRP A 207 1.29 7.48 -11.99
CA TRP A 207 0.65 7.78 -13.27
C TRP A 207 1.56 8.65 -14.15
N PRO A 208 1.50 8.50 -15.49
CA PRO A 208 2.24 9.40 -16.38
C PRO A 208 1.88 10.87 -16.13
N ASP A 209 2.89 11.74 -16.02
CA ASP A 209 2.72 13.18 -15.79
C ASP A 209 1.75 13.83 -16.77
N GLU A 210 1.76 13.37 -18.02
CA GLU A 210 0.85 13.81 -19.08
C GLU A 210 -0.62 13.53 -18.74
N HIS A 211 -0.93 12.37 -18.13
CA HIS A 211 -2.28 12.02 -17.69
C HIS A 211 -2.69 12.82 -16.46
N ILE A 212 -1.78 13.04 -15.51
CA ILE A 212 -2.02 13.85 -14.31
C ILE A 212 -2.33 15.29 -14.73
N GLN A 213 -1.47 15.91 -15.55
CA GLN A 213 -1.68 17.27 -16.04
C GLN A 213 -2.98 17.40 -16.83
N MET A 214 -3.34 16.38 -17.62
CA MET A 214 -4.60 16.36 -18.36
C MET A 214 -5.83 16.40 -17.45
N HIS A 215 -5.82 15.71 -16.30
CA HIS A 215 -6.89 15.78 -15.30
C HIS A 215 -6.92 17.13 -14.60
N ILE A 216 -5.76 17.69 -14.27
CA ILE A 216 -5.64 19.03 -13.68
C ILE A 216 -6.27 20.08 -14.61
N ASP A 217 -5.88 20.10 -15.88
CA ASP A 217 -6.39 21.06 -16.87
C ASP A 217 -7.91 20.91 -17.07
N PHE A 218 -8.39 19.66 -17.11
CA PHE A 218 -9.81 19.36 -17.24
C PHE A 218 -10.64 19.89 -16.08
N TRP A 219 -10.26 19.55 -14.84
CA TRP A 219 -10.98 20.00 -13.66
C TRP A 219 -10.84 21.50 -13.42
N LEU A 220 -9.69 22.10 -13.73
CA LEU A 220 -9.51 23.55 -13.69
C LEU A 220 -10.44 24.25 -14.68
N SER A 221 -10.60 23.70 -15.89
CA SER A 221 -11.54 24.23 -16.90
C SER A 221 -12.98 24.21 -16.40
N ILE A 222 -13.37 23.18 -15.65
CA ILE A 222 -14.71 23.06 -15.03
C ILE A 222 -14.90 24.11 -13.93
N GLU A 223 -13.91 24.29 -13.05
CA GLU A 223 -13.99 25.23 -11.93
C GLU A 223 -13.98 26.70 -12.37
N THR A 224 -13.24 27.00 -13.43
CA THR A 224 -13.10 28.36 -13.95
C THR A 224 -14.19 28.72 -14.97
N HIS A 225 -15.08 27.76 -15.30
CA HIS A 225 -16.17 27.99 -16.23
C HIS A 225 -17.18 29.02 -15.68
N GLU A 226 -17.69 29.93 -16.52
CA GLU A 226 -18.66 30.96 -16.13
C GLU A 226 -19.89 30.39 -15.41
N TRP A 227 -20.34 29.21 -15.81
CA TRP A 227 -21.50 28.52 -15.22
C TRP A 227 -21.29 28.06 -13.78
N ARG A 228 -20.05 28.02 -13.28
CA ARG A 228 -19.74 27.64 -11.90
C ARG A 228 -20.37 28.61 -10.89
N HIS A 229 -20.49 29.88 -11.27
CA HIS A 229 -20.98 30.98 -10.43
C HIS A 229 -22.35 31.51 -10.90
N ASP A 230 -22.97 30.84 -11.85
CA ASP A 230 -24.29 31.19 -12.37
C ASP A 230 -25.40 30.89 -11.33
N THR A 231 -26.50 31.65 -11.38
CA THR A 231 -27.67 31.46 -10.52
C THR A 231 -28.53 30.28 -10.96
N SER A 232 -28.44 29.88 -12.22
CA SER A 232 -29.10 28.70 -12.78
C SER A 232 -28.51 27.41 -12.21
N LEU A 233 -29.33 26.67 -11.47
CA LEU A 233 -28.97 25.34 -10.96
C LEU A 233 -28.60 24.37 -12.09
N TYR A 234 -29.29 24.43 -13.23
CA TYR A 234 -29.01 23.57 -14.39
C TYR A 234 -27.63 23.85 -14.99
N ASN A 235 -27.18 25.11 -14.99
CA ASN A 235 -25.85 25.47 -15.52
C ASN A 235 -24.77 24.86 -14.63
N ARG A 236 -24.91 25.00 -13.30
CA ARG A 236 -24.01 24.40 -12.31
C ARG A 236 -24.04 22.87 -12.34
N SER A 237 -25.21 22.25 -12.35
CA SER A 237 -25.33 20.78 -12.39
C SER A 237 -24.79 20.21 -13.69
N SER A 238 -24.98 20.89 -14.83
CA SER A 238 -24.46 20.42 -16.12
C SER A 238 -22.95 20.29 -16.16
N LEU A 239 -22.21 21.09 -15.38
CA LEU A 239 -20.75 20.97 -15.28
C LEU A 239 -20.31 19.68 -14.59
N LEU A 240 -20.97 19.28 -13.50
CA LEU A 240 -20.68 18.02 -12.81
C LEU A 240 -21.14 16.81 -13.62
N THR A 241 -22.29 16.90 -14.30
CA THR A 241 -22.72 15.85 -15.23
C THR A 241 -21.77 15.72 -16.42
N TYR A 242 -21.27 16.83 -16.95
CA TYR A 242 -20.26 16.84 -18.02
C TYR A 242 -18.95 16.20 -17.54
N GLU A 243 -18.50 16.56 -16.34
CA GLU A 243 -17.31 15.99 -15.71
C GLU A 243 -17.40 14.46 -15.62
N ALA A 244 -18.45 13.96 -14.97
CA ALA A 244 -18.70 12.54 -14.79
C ALA A 244 -18.70 11.78 -16.12
N HIS A 245 -19.48 12.28 -17.09
CA HIS A 245 -19.65 11.62 -18.38
C HIS A 245 -18.36 11.56 -19.18
N VAL A 246 -17.62 12.67 -19.25
CA VAL A 246 -16.41 12.77 -20.06
C VAL A 246 -15.28 11.97 -19.44
N ARG A 247 -15.14 11.97 -18.11
CA ARG A 247 -14.14 11.17 -17.39
C ARG A 247 -14.41 9.68 -17.53
N GLU A 248 -15.66 9.24 -17.33
CA GLU A 248 -16.05 7.84 -17.52
C GLU A 248 -15.78 7.37 -18.96
N LEU A 249 -16.16 8.20 -19.95
CA LEU A 249 -15.93 7.90 -21.35
C LEU A 249 -14.43 7.81 -21.68
N TRP A 250 -13.62 8.71 -21.13
CA TRP A 250 -12.17 8.70 -21.32
C TRP A 250 -11.53 7.41 -20.78
N HIS A 251 -11.87 7.00 -19.56
CA HIS A 251 -11.38 5.74 -18.99
C HIS A 251 -11.81 4.52 -19.82
N ARG A 252 -13.05 4.51 -20.35
CA ARG A 252 -13.53 3.44 -21.24
C ARG A 252 -12.76 3.37 -22.56
N MET A 253 -12.24 4.50 -23.03
CA MET A 253 -11.50 4.62 -24.29
C MET A 253 -9.99 4.48 -24.11
N LEU A 254 -9.50 4.44 -22.87
CA LEU A 254 -8.08 4.28 -22.57
C LEU A 254 -7.53 2.99 -23.20
N GLY A 255 -6.37 3.07 -23.85
CA GLY A 255 -5.78 1.95 -24.60
C GLY A 255 -6.37 1.72 -26.01
N THR A 256 -7.32 2.54 -26.45
CA THR A 256 -7.87 2.50 -27.82
C THR A 256 -7.30 3.64 -28.67
N PRO A 257 -7.22 3.49 -30.01
CA PRO A 257 -6.76 4.58 -30.90
C PRO A 257 -7.71 5.78 -30.96
N LYS A 258 -8.87 5.71 -30.30
CA LYS A 258 -9.88 6.77 -30.25
C LYS A 258 -9.80 7.60 -28.98
N VAL A 259 -8.90 7.28 -28.03
CA VAL A 259 -8.74 8.03 -26.80
C VAL A 259 -8.53 9.52 -27.11
N PHE A 260 -9.24 10.38 -26.39
CA PHE A 260 -9.16 11.82 -26.55
C PHE A 260 -8.50 12.45 -25.31
N SER A 261 -8.17 13.74 -25.38
CA SER A 261 -7.61 14.46 -24.24
C SER A 261 -8.71 15.11 -23.41
N LEU A 262 -8.75 14.84 -22.11
CA LEU A 262 -9.66 15.50 -21.16
C LEU A 262 -9.44 17.02 -21.11
N ALA A 263 -8.20 17.48 -21.31
CA ALA A 263 -7.85 18.90 -21.31
C ALA A 263 -8.56 19.72 -22.42
N LYS A 264 -9.12 19.05 -23.44
CA LYS A 264 -9.89 19.71 -24.51
C LYS A 264 -11.36 19.84 -24.13
N PHE A 265 -11.69 20.92 -23.42
CA PHE A 265 -13.05 21.21 -22.96
C PHE A 265 -14.05 21.37 -24.13
N ASN A 266 -15.16 20.63 -24.11
CA ASN A 266 -16.16 20.60 -25.16
C ASN A 266 -17.43 21.36 -24.75
N ASN A 267 -17.45 22.66 -25.04
CA ASN A 267 -18.58 23.55 -24.77
C ASN A 267 -19.89 23.12 -25.46
N ASN A 268 -19.82 22.46 -26.62
CA ASN A 268 -21.03 22.02 -27.33
C ASN A 268 -21.68 20.83 -26.61
N LEU A 269 -20.86 19.89 -26.12
CA LEU A 269 -21.36 18.78 -25.32
C LEU A 269 -21.94 19.28 -23.98
N LEU A 270 -21.27 20.22 -23.31
CA LEU A 270 -21.78 20.84 -22.08
C LEU A 270 -23.16 21.48 -22.29
N LYS A 271 -23.34 22.26 -23.37
CA LYS A 271 -24.63 22.87 -23.72
C LYS A 271 -25.70 21.81 -23.96
N LYS A 272 -25.38 20.75 -24.70
CA LYS A 272 -26.30 19.62 -24.94
C LYS A 272 -26.74 18.98 -23.62
N ILE A 273 -25.81 18.72 -22.70
CA ILE A 273 -26.12 18.14 -21.38
C ILE A 273 -27.05 19.07 -20.60
N ARG A 274 -26.79 20.37 -20.58
CA ARG A 274 -27.67 21.35 -19.94
C ARG A 274 -29.09 21.31 -20.53
N ASP A 275 -29.20 21.34 -21.85
CA ASP A 275 -30.50 21.34 -22.54
C ASP A 275 -31.28 20.04 -22.22
N GLU A 276 -30.60 18.90 -22.16
CA GLU A 276 -31.19 17.62 -21.74
C GLU A 276 -31.67 17.66 -20.28
N LEU A 277 -30.90 18.24 -19.35
CA LEU A 277 -31.30 18.38 -17.95
C LEU A 277 -32.55 19.27 -17.81
N VAL A 278 -32.57 20.42 -18.51
CA VAL A 278 -33.72 21.33 -18.52
C VAL A 278 -34.94 20.61 -19.10
N HIS A 279 -34.80 19.94 -20.24
CA HIS A 279 -35.89 19.20 -20.88
C HIS A 279 -36.44 18.10 -19.96
N LYS A 280 -35.58 17.33 -19.30
CA LYS A 280 -35.98 16.28 -18.33
C LYS A 280 -36.77 16.88 -17.17
N ALA A 281 -36.31 17.99 -16.60
CA ALA A 281 -37.00 18.67 -15.50
C ALA A 281 -38.37 19.22 -15.92
N SER A 282 -38.45 19.87 -17.08
CA SER A 282 -39.72 20.35 -17.64
C SER A 282 -40.71 19.22 -17.89
N THR A 283 -40.24 18.10 -18.45
CA THR A 283 -41.09 16.92 -18.71
C THR A 283 -41.59 16.31 -17.40
N ALA A 284 -40.74 16.19 -16.38
CA ALA A 284 -41.13 15.68 -15.07
C ALA A 284 -42.18 16.57 -14.38
N GLN A 285 -42.03 17.90 -14.48
CA GLN A 285 -43.03 18.84 -13.95
C GLN A 285 -44.38 18.70 -14.66
N ILE A 286 -44.40 18.60 -15.99
CA ILE A 286 -45.62 18.38 -16.77
C ILE A 286 -46.30 17.07 -16.33
N ALA A 287 -45.54 15.99 -16.19
CA ALA A 287 -46.05 14.69 -15.75
C ALA A 287 -46.64 14.75 -14.33
N ALA A 288 -45.97 15.44 -13.40
CA ALA A 288 -46.46 15.63 -12.04
C ALA A 288 -47.77 16.44 -12.00
N MET A 289 -47.87 17.51 -12.80
CA MET A 289 -49.10 18.30 -12.92
C MET A 289 -50.26 17.46 -13.49
N GLN A 290 -49.99 16.62 -14.49
CA GLN A 290 -51.00 15.71 -15.04
C GLN A 290 -51.50 14.70 -14.01
N GLN A 291 -50.63 14.12 -13.18
CA GLN A 291 -51.04 13.20 -12.12
C GLN A 291 -51.96 13.86 -11.08
N VAL A 292 -51.67 15.10 -10.66
CA VAL A 292 -52.51 15.83 -9.70
C VAL A 292 -53.91 16.10 -10.26
N CYS A 293 -54.04 16.42 -11.55
CA CYS A 293 -55.33 16.62 -12.20
C CYS A 293 -56.20 15.36 -12.27
N PHE A 294 -55.60 14.16 -12.27
CA PHE A 294 -56.35 12.90 -12.28
C PHE A 294 -56.88 12.48 -10.89
N PHE A 295 -56.30 12.98 -9.79
CA PHE A 295 -56.74 12.62 -8.43
C PHE A 295 -57.76 13.58 -7.80
N HIS A 296 -58.07 14.72 -8.42
CA HIS A 296 -58.96 15.74 -7.83
C HIS A 296 -60.38 15.81 -8.41
N TYR A 297 -60.79 14.84 -9.23
CA TYR A 297 -62.20 14.65 -9.55
C TYR A 297 -62.74 13.44 -8.78
N PRO A 298 -63.37 13.61 -7.60
CA PRO A 298 -64.33 12.61 -7.16
C PRO A 298 -65.39 12.56 -8.26
N VAL A 299 -65.49 11.40 -8.91
CA VAL A 299 -66.63 11.04 -9.75
C VAL A 299 -67.85 11.04 -8.81
N LEU A 300 -68.46 12.21 -8.63
CA LEU A 300 -69.83 12.32 -8.15
C LEU A 300 -70.69 11.70 -9.25
N SER A 301 -70.94 10.41 -9.11
CA SER A 301 -71.96 9.68 -9.87
C SER A 301 -73.33 10.26 -9.51
N LEU A 302 -73.68 11.41 -10.07
CA LEU A 302 -75.07 11.84 -10.18
C LEU A 302 -75.72 11.03 -11.30
N THR A 303 -76.48 10.01 -10.91
CA THR A 303 -77.44 9.34 -11.78
C THR A 303 -78.53 10.34 -12.17
N PHE A 304 -78.38 10.98 -13.33
CA PHE A 304 -79.47 11.76 -13.93
C PHE A 304 -80.49 10.80 -14.55
N HIS A 305 -81.64 10.68 -13.91
CA HIS A 305 -82.81 10.05 -14.48
C HIS A 305 -83.40 11.01 -15.52
N VAL A 306 -83.39 10.59 -16.79
CA VAL A 306 -83.88 11.37 -17.93
C VAL A 306 -85.41 11.39 -17.90
N SER A 307 -85.96 12.57 -17.63
CA SER A 307 -87.34 12.91 -17.98
C SER A 307 -87.33 14.26 -18.70
N HIS A 308 -87.48 14.19 -20.02
CA HIS A 308 -88.10 15.17 -20.92
C HIS A 308 -88.23 16.63 -20.43
N LEU A 309 -87.60 17.57 -21.13
CA LEU A 309 -88.26 18.68 -21.85
C LEU A 309 -87.28 19.82 -22.23
N SER A 310 -87.37 20.20 -23.51
CA SER A 310 -87.26 21.57 -24.05
C SER A 310 -85.90 22.29 -24.09
N PHE A 311 -85.45 22.50 -25.33
CA PHE A 311 -84.52 23.53 -25.79
C PHE A 311 -84.85 24.94 -25.25
N SER A 312 -83.84 25.68 -24.81
CA SER A 312 -83.72 27.13 -25.05
C SER A 312 -82.29 27.67 -24.86
N LEU A 313 -81.81 28.25 -25.95
CA LEU A 313 -80.95 29.43 -26.14
C LEU A 313 -79.70 29.66 -25.27
N PHE A 314 -78.58 29.66 -26.00
CA PHE A 314 -77.32 30.40 -25.79
C PHE A 314 -77.43 31.69 -24.96
N SER A 315 -76.55 31.82 -23.97
CA SER A 315 -75.64 32.98 -23.76
C SER A 315 -74.82 32.79 -22.48
N ILE A 316 -73.50 32.61 -22.58
CA ILE A 316 -72.59 32.82 -21.44
C ILE A 316 -71.41 33.69 -21.90
N LEU A 317 -71.29 34.82 -21.19
CA LEU A 317 -70.27 35.85 -21.22
C LEU A 317 -68.82 35.32 -21.22
N SER A 318 -67.98 35.94 -22.05
CA SER A 318 -66.52 35.94 -21.90
C SER A 318 -66.07 36.71 -20.65
N PRO A 319 -65.00 36.28 -19.95
CA PRO A 319 -64.22 37.16 -19.10
C PRO A 319 -63.00 37.73 -19.86
N SER A 320 -62.86 39.04 -19.73
CA SER A 320 -61.84 39.94 -20.25
C SER A 320 -60.43 39.70 -19.68
N LEU A 321 -59.40 39.80 -20.55
CA LEU A 321 -58.00 40.02 -20.19
C LEU A 321 -57.79 41.40 -19.54
N PRO A 322 -56.81 41.56 -18.62
CA PRO A 322 -56.23 42.87 -18.33
C PRO A 322 -54.96 43.13 -19.16
N SER A 323 -54.95 44.28 -19.85
CA SER A 323 -53.79 44.95 -20.44
C SER A 323 -52.75 45.31 -19.39
N ILE A 324 -51.47 45.01 -19.67
CA ILE A 324 -50.33 45.60 -18.97
C ILE A 324 -49.72 46.67 -19.88
N GLN A 325 -49.79 47.91 -19.41
CA GLN A 325 -49.23 49.10 -20.03
C GLN A 325 -47.71 49.18 -19.80
N HIS A 326 -46.99 49.42 -20.88
CA HIS A 326 -45.59 49.85 -20.89
C HIS A 326 -45.42 51.20 -20.17
N HIS A 327 -44.47 51.28 -19.23
CA HIS A 327 -43.84 52.54 -18.88
C HIS A 327 -42.32 52.37 -18.89
N ALA A 328 -41.69 52.95 -19.92
CA ALA A 328 -40.25 53.14 -19.99
C ALA A 328 -39.87 54.32 -19.09
N GLN A 329 -38.82 54.16 -18.29
CA GLN A 329 -38.12 55.31 -17.71
C GLN A 329 -36.61 55.03 -17.64
N THR A 330 -35.94 55.75 -18.54
CA THR A 330 -34.50 55.85 -18.74
C THR A 330 -33.84 56.58 -17.56
N ARG A 331 -32.79 56.01 -16.96
CA ARG A 331 -31.73 56.79 -16.29
C ARG A 331 -30.35 56.22 -16.63
N ILE A 332 -29.45 57.17 -16.85
CA ILE A 332 -28.14 57.06 -17.49
C ILE A 332 -27.08 57.51 -16.45
N ILE A 333 -26.03 56.68 -16.27
CA ILE A 333 -24.59 56.98 -15.99
C ILE A 333 -24.22 57.52 -14.57
N PRO A 334 -22.96 57.39 -14.04
CA PRO A 334 -21.68 56.81 -14.56
C PRO A 334 -21.06 55.67 -13.71
N PHE A 335 -20.26 54.75 -14.27
CA PHE A 335 -18.81 54.85 -14.57
C PHE A 335 -17.90 55.18 -13.38
N GLY A 336 -17.18 54.17 -12.88
CA GLY A 336 -16.05 54.27 -11.96
C GLY A 336 -15.09 53.11 -12.22
N SER A 337 -13.89 53.44 -12.72
CA SER A 337 -12.83 52.53 -13.15
C SER A 337 -11.57 52.76 -12.31
N PHE A 338 -10.94 51.71 -11.77
CA PHE A 338 -9.51 51.59 -11.38
C PHE A 338 -9.29 50.14 -10.90
N SER A 339 -8.61 49.21 -11.59
CA SER A 339 -7.19 49.06 -11.97
C SER A 339 -6.22 48.65 -10.84
N LYS A 340 -5.80 47.37 -10.86
CA LYS A 340 -4.41 46.80 -10.76
C LYS A 340 -4.43 45.45 -10.02
N ARG A 341 -4.10 44.34 -10.71
CA ARG A 341 -2.75 43.74 -10.88
C ARG A 341 -2.20 43.12 -9.59
N GLY A 342 -2.23 41.79 -9.51
CA GLY A 342 -1.50 40.98 -8.53
C GLY A 342 -1.15 39.63 -9.14
N HIS A 343 0.07 39.52 -9.66
CA HIS A 343 0.72 38.26 -9.99
C HIS A 343 0.96 37.48 -8.69
N LEU A 344 0.59 36.21 -8.64
CA LEU A 344 1.06 35.26 -7.63
C LEU A 344 1.74 34.10 -8.37
N ASN A 345 3.07 34.08 -8.28
CA ASN A 345 3.92 32.97 -8.67
C ASN A 345 3.79 31.86 -7.62
N PHE A 346 3.51 30.64 -8.04
CA PHE A 346 3.73 29.45 -7.24
C PHE A 346 5.18 28.98 -7.44
N HIS A 347 5.97 29.03 -6.36
CA HIS A 347 7.19 28.25 -6.23
C HIS A 347 6.83 26.97 -5.46
N LEU A 348 6.96 25.82 -6.11
CA LEU A 348 7.06 24.53 -5.44
C LEU A 348 8.52 24.31 -5.07
N ALA A 349 8.74 23.97 -3.80
CA ALA A 349 9.93 23.35 -3.26
C ALA A 349 9.59 21.91 -2.90
#